data_AF-A0A1J3GDQ3-F1
#
_entry.id   AF-A0A1J3GDQ3-F1
#
_cell.length_a   1.000
_cell.length_b   1.000
_cell.length_c   1.000
_cell.angle_alpha   90.00
_cell.angle_beta   90.00
_cell.angle_gamma   90.00
#
_symmetry.space_group_name_H-M   'P 1'
#
loop_
_entity.id
_entity.type
_entity.pdbx_description
1 polymer ?
#
loop_
_entity_poly.entity_id
_entity_poly.type
_entity_poly.pdbx_seq_one_letter_code
_entity_poly.pdbx_strand_id
1 'polypeptide(L)'
;MEIIMEKQSFKKMSVVPNKKDYFLEDILSLREHQRPAIVVPKFKKSYRLIYVQNVRSAVKSIRSKLSKVLQEFPFEYDGDLLHVDDLMLARDQLISSLLVINGIATDFVRLLKKDDCDSLDKCKRIKVDALGVFYTLAMRCVPSLAYLDKIREYMADLEDDDEIEIPAAATTLTKTTMQQRVLAEEDCTVPHRLDVHNAADFVDPVIRSCLEDLERKHGFLLQQVDCKTWPQVQGAPDSATSSMKALAI
;
A
#
# COMPACT_ATOMS: atom_id res chain seq x y z
N MET A 1 16.65 -33.51 7.45
CA MET A 1 16.16 -32.81 8.67
C MET A 1 15.75 -31.37 8.36
N GLU A 2 16.49 -30.64 7.50
CA GLU A 2 16.09 -29.31 6.99
C GLU A 2 14.76 -29.30 6.21
N ILE A 3 14.55 -30.25 5.30
CA ILE A 3 13.32 -30.31 4.46
C ILE A 3 12.03 -30.45 5.30
N ILE A 4 12.08 -31.17 6.43
CA ILE A 4 10.93 -31.37 7.33
C ILE A 4 10.62 -30.09 8.11
N MET A 5 11.64 -29.31 8.48
CA MET A 5 11.45 -28.02 9.16
C MET A 5 10.86 -26.96 8.22
N GLU A 6 11.23 -26.95 6.94
CA GLU A 6 10.65 -26.05 5.95
C GLU A 6 9.18 -26.38 5.66
N LYS A 7 8.81 -27.66 5.55
CA LYS A 7 7.40 -28.07 5.34
C LYS A 7 6.47 -27.67 6.49
N GLN A 8 6.92 -27.83 7.75
CA GLN A 8 6.16 -27.39 8.92
C GLN A 8 6.01 -25.86 9.02
N SER A 9 6.83 -25.09 8.29
CA SER A 9 6.73 -23.64 8.25
C SER A 9 5.51 -23.17 7.45
N PHE A 10 5.18 -23.81 6.33
CA PHE A 10 4.05 -23.44 5.46
C PHE A 10 2.69 -23.61 6.13
N LYS A 11 2.53 -24.66 6.95
CA LYS A 11 1.31 -24.88 7.76
C LYS A 11 1.07 -23.77 8.79
N LYS A 12 2.10 -23.00 9.17
CA LYS A 12 2.03 -21.90 10.16
C LYS A 12 2.00 -20.50 9.53
N MET A 13 2.12 -20.40 8.20
CA MET A 13 2.10 -19.12 7.50
C MET A 13 0.72 -18.47 7.55
N SER A 14 0.70 -17.15 7.56
CA SER A 14 -0.54 -16.39 7.45
C SER A 14 -1.08 -16.44 6.01
N VAL A 15 -2.39 -16.27 5.87
CA VAL A 15 -3.01 -16.20 4.54
C VAL A 15 -2.46 -14.98 3.81
N VAL A 16 -1.95 -15.20 2.59
CA VAL A 16 -1.35 -14.11 1.82
C VAL A 16 -2.48 -13.22 1.29
N PRO A 17 -2.40 -11.90 1.48
CA PRO A 17 -3.46 -10.99 1.05
C PRO A 17 -3.50 -10.86 -0.48
N ASN A 18 -4.38 -11.63 -1.11
CA ASN A 18 -4.52 -11.73 -2.58
C ASN A 18 -5.77 -11.03 -3.16
N LYS A 19 -6.60 -10.42 -2.31
CA LYS A 19 -7.84 -9.75 -2.75
C LYS A 19 -7.54 -8.44 -3.46
N LYS A 20 -8.25 -8.16 -4.56
CA LYS A 20 -8.15 -6.87 -5.27
C LYS A 20 -8.41 -5.67 -4.36
N ASP A 21 -9.37 -5.75 -3.42
CA ASP A 21 -9.70 -4.59 -2.59
C ASP A 21 -8.77 -4.42 -1.37
N TYR A 22 -7.80 -5.33 -1.18
CA TYR A 22 -6.95 -5.35 0.01
C TYR A 22 -6.20 -4.03 0.25
N PHE A 23 -5.70 -3.41 -0.82
CA PHE A 23 -4.98 -2.15 -0.73
C PHE A 23 -5.92 -0.93 -0.73
N LEU A 24 -7.16 -1.05 -1.21
CA LEU A 24 -8.17 0.01 -1.08
C LEU A 24 -8.58 0.20 0.38
N GLU A 25 -8.80 -0.90 1.10
CA GLU A 25 -9.07 -0.84 2.55
C GLU A 25 -7.90 -0.22 3.33
N ASP A 26 -6.66 -0.44 2.86
CA ASP A 26 -5.48 0.21 3.44
C ASP A 26 -5.56 1.73 3.30
N ILE A 27 -5.92 2.24 2.11
CA ILE A 27 -6.08 3.68 1.86
C ILE A 27 -7.11 4.27 2.83
N LEU A 28 -8.27 3.63 2.97
CA LEU A 28 -9.34 4.08 3.85
C LEU A 28 -8.89 4.09 5.32
N SER A 29 -8.07 3.11 5.71
CA SER A 29 -7.57 2.98 7.09
C SER A 29 -6.46 3.98 7.46
N LEU A 30 -5.91 4.73 6.51
CA LEU A 30 -4.86 5.72 6.78
C LEU A 30 -5.33 6.74 7.82
N ARG A 31 -4.50 6.97 8.84
CA ARG A 31 -4.80 7.83 9.99
C ARG A 31 -5.28 9.24 9.60
N GLU A 32 -4.78 9.77 8.50
CA GLU A 32 -5.17 11.09 7.99
C GLU A 32 -6.62 11.12 7.49
N HIS A 33 -7.14 10.01 6.94
CA HIS A 33 -8.52 9.87 6.48
C HIS A 33 -9.49 9.53 7.62
N GLN A 34 -8.98 9.20 8.81
CA GLN A 34 -9.77 8.97 10.01
C GLN A 34 -9.96 10.24 10.87
N ARG A 35 -9.36 11.36 10.44
CA ARG A 35 -9.39 12.63 11.17
C ARG A 35 -10.28 13.64 10.44
N PRO A 36 -10.93 14.55 11.18
CA PRO A 36 -11.66 15.64 10.56
C PRO A 36 -10.72 16.59 9.83
N ALA A 37 -11.23 17.27 8.79
CA ALA A 37 -10.50 18.30 8.06
C ALA A 37 -10.10 19.46 8.98
N ILE A 38 -8.86 19.92 8.83
CA ILE A 38 -8.31 21.05 9.61
C ILE A 38 -8.42 22.33 8.79
N VAL A 39 -9.13 23.33 9.31
CA VAL A 39 -9.22 24.66 8.68
C VAL A 39 -8.03 25.52 9.11
N VAL A 40 -7.31 26.09 8.14
CA VAL A 40 -6.14 26.96 8.34
C VAL A 40 -6.35 28.33 7.70
N PRO A 41 -5.95 29.44 8.37
CA PRO A 41 -6.22 30.78 7.87
C PRO A 41 -5.37 31.17 6.65
N LYS A 42 -4.13 30.67 6.58
CA LYS A 42 -3.20 30.92 5.47
C LYS A 42 -2.24 29.76 5.30
N PHE A 43 -1.76 29.54 4.09
CA PHE A 43 -0.73 28.55 3.83
C PHE A 43 0.59 28.94 4.53
N LYS A 44 1.24 27.95 5.16
CA LYS A 44 2.58 28.07 5.71
C LYS A 44 3.45 26.99 5.10
N LYS A 45 4.68 27.34 4.69
CA LYS A 45 5.67 26.38 4.16
C LYS A 45 5.94 25.19 5.10
N SER A 46 5.71 25.35 6.41
CA SER A 46 5.83 24.27 7.41
C SER A 46 4.78 23.16 7.23
N TYR A 47 3.62 23.46 6.63
CA TYR A 47 2.58 22.45 6.37
C TYR A 47 3.03 21.36 5.40
N ARG A 48 4.04 21.63 4.55
CA ARG A 48 4.67 20.64 3.68
C ARG A 48 5.16 19.40 4.45
N LEU A 49 5.60 19.58 5.70
CA LEU A 49 6.05 18.48 6.55
C LEU A 49 4.95 17.45 6.81
N ILE A 50 3.70 17.91 6.95
CA ILE A 50 2.55 17.03 7.19
C ILE A 50 2.31 16.15 5.97
N TYR A 51 2.28 16.75 4.77
CA TYR A 51 2.15 16.01 3.51
C TYR A 51 3.31 15.02 3.29
N VAL A 52 4.54 15.41 3.62
CA VAL A 52 5.70 14.50 3.60
C VAL A 52 5.50 13.32 4.54
N GLN A 53 4.96 13.56 5.73
CA GLN A 53 4.73 12.52 6.73
C GLN A 53 3.62 11.56 6.32
N ASN A 54 2.59 12.07 5.64
CA ASN A 54 1.51 11.27 5.07
C ASN A 54 2.03 10.36 3.95
N VAL A 55 2.79 10.90 2.99
CA VAL A 55 3.46 10.12 1.93
C VAL A 55 4.34 9.01 2.51
N ARG A 56 5.15 9.33 3.52
CA ARG A 56 6.00 8.33 4.20
C ARG A 56 5.20 7.28 4.96
N SER A 57 4.06 7.66 5.52
CA SER A 57 3.21 6.74 6.30
C SER A 57 2.52 5.74 5.37
N ALA A 58 2.00 6.19 4.22
CA ALA A 58 1.43 5.31 3.21
C ALA A 58 2.44 4.28 2.69
N VAL A 59 3.64 4.73 2.29
CA VAL A 59 4.71 3.84 1.81
C VAL A 59 5.18 2.87 2.90
N LYS A 60 5.26 3.34 4.15
CA LYS A 60 5.59 2.47 5.29
C LYS A 60 4.53 1.39 5.49
N SER A 61 3.24 1.70 5.31
CA SER A 61 2.14 0.73 5.39
C SER A 61 2.29 -0.36 4.33
N ILE A 62 2.40 0.05 3.06
CA ILE A 62 2.57 -0.88 1.92
C ILE A 62 3.81 -1.76 2.11
N ARG A 63 4.95 -1.15 2.44
CA ARG A 63 6.20 -1.88 2.71
C ARG A 63 6.04 -2.88 3.83
N SER A 64 5.40 -2.49 4.94
CA SER A 64 5.19 -3.41 6.05
C SER A 64 4.33 -4.61 5.66
N LYS A 65 3.36 -4.45 4.76
CA LYS A 65 2.49 -5.54 4.30
C LYS A 65 3.24 -6.50 3.37
N LEU A 66 3.91 -5.98 2.34
CA LEU A 66 4.65 -6.80 1.38
C LEU A 66 5.87 -7.47 2.03
N SER A 67 6.59 -6.77 2.92
CA SER A 67 7.74 -7.37 3.62
C SER A 67 7.34 -8.48 4.58
N LYS A 68 6.16 -8.42 5.21
CA LYS A 68 5.66 -9.52 6.05
C LYS A 68 5.48 -10.80 5.24
N VAL A 69 4.84 -10.69 4.07
CA VAL A 69 4.72 -11.82 3.14
C VAL A 69 6.11 -12.36 2.78
N LEU A 70 7.02 -11.50 2.31
CA LEU A 70 8.37 -11.93 1.93
C LEU A 70 9.18 -12.62 3.04
N GLN A 71 8.94 -12.26 4.31
CA GLN A 71 9.61 -12.85 5.49
C GLN A 71 9.06 -14.22 5.87
N GLU A 72 7.80 -14.51 5.55
CA GLU A 72 7.20 -15.81 5.83
C GLU A 72 7.66 -16.88 4.83
N PHE A 73 7.94 -16.50 3.58
CA PHE A 73 8.46 -17.42 2.57
C PHE A 73 9.98 -17.62 2.70
N PRO A 74 10.47 -18.86 2.51
CA PRO A 74 11.89 -19.18 2.59
C PRO A 74 12.70 -18.40 1.54
N PHE A 75 13.95 -18.08 1.88
CA PHE A 75 14.85 -17.32 1.01
C PHE A 75 15.44 -18.17 -0.11
N GLU A 76 15.83 -19.40 0.21
CA GLU A 76 16.29 -20.43 -0.71
C GLU A 76 15.40 -21.65 -0.52
N TYR A 77 15.19 -22.43 -1.58
CA TYR A 77 14.44 -23.67 -1.53
C TYR A 77 15.21 -24.75 -2.29
N ASP A 78 15.69 -25.76 -1.58
CA ASP A 78 16.49 -26.87 -2.14
C ASP A 78 15.66 -28.14 -2.34
N GLY A 79 14.34 -28.04 -2.22
CA GLY A 79 13.42 -29.16 -2.44
C GLY A 79 13.10 -29.38 -3.92
N ASP A 80 12.79 -30.63 -4.26
CA ASP A 80 12.45 -31.12 -5.61
C ASP A 80 11.03 -30.69 -6.04
N LEU A 81 10.73 -29.40 -5.91
CA LEU A 81 9.46 -28.83 -6.32
C LEU A 81 9.44 -28.59 -7.82
N LEU A 82 8.43 -29.14 -8.50
CA LEU A 82 7.89 -28.45 -9.68
C LEU A 82 7.59 -27.00 -9.23
N HIS A 83 8.19 -25.99 -9.86
CA HIS A 83 7.94 -24.55 -9.66
C HIS A 83 8.80 -23.74 -8.66
N VAL A 84 10.00 -24.21 -8.26
CA VAL A 84 10.94 -23.36 -7.48
C VAL A 84 11.28 -22.06 -8.21
N ASP A 85 11.51 -22.11 -9.53
CA ASP A 85 11.82 -20.93 -10.34
C ASP A 85 10.68 -19.89 -10.30
N ASP A 86 9.43 -20.35 -10.41
CA ASP A 86 8.26 -19.48 -10.39
C ASP A 86 8.02 -18.86 -9.00
N LEU A 87 8.33 -19.60 -7.92
CA LEU A 87 8.32 -19.08 -6.54
C LEU A 87 9.34 -17.96 -6.38
N MET A 88 10.58 -18.19 -6.84
CA MET A 88 11.64 -17.19 -6.77
C MET A 88 11.30 -15.97 -7.61
N LEU A 89 10.78 -16.16 -8.84
CA LEU A 89 10.31 -15.09 -9.69
C LEU A 89 9.24 -14.23 -9.00
N ALA A 90 8.24 -14.85 -8.36
CA ALA A 90 7.20 -14.12 -7.64
C ALA A 90 7.77 -13.29 -6.47
N ARG A 91 8.72 -13.84 -5.72
CA ARG A 91 9.40 -13.12 -4.64
C ARG A 91 10.24 -11.96 -5.19
N ASP A 92 10.99 -12.19 -6.25
CA ASP A 92 11.83 -11.18 -6.90
C ASP A 92 11.01 -10.04 -7.50
N GLN A 93 9.84 -10.33 -8.07
CA GLN A 93 8.87 -9.34 -8.52
C GLN A 93 8.38 -8.46 -7.37
N LEU A 94 8.09 -9.02 -6.19
CA LEU A 94 7.69 -8.24 -5.01
C LEU A 94 8.84 -7.39 -4.46
N ILE A 95 10.06 -7.93 -4.43
CA ILE A 95 11.26 -7.19 -4.00
C ILE A 95 11.52 -6.02 -4.95
N SER A 96 11.46 -6.25 -6.26
CA SER A 96 11.62 -5.23 -7.29
C SER A 96 10.55 -4.14 -7.17
N SER A 97 9.29 -4.54 -6.95
CA SER A 97 8.18 -3.60 -6.74
C SER A 97 8.39 -2.72 -5.50
N LEU A 98 8.88 -3.29 -4.40
CA LEU A 98 9.25 -2.55 -3.21
C LEU A 98 10.36 -1.53 -3.46
N LEU A 99 11.37 -1.89 -4.24
CA LEU A 99 12.45 -0.98 -4.62
C LEU A 99 11.90 0.22 -5.42
N VAL A 100 11.07 -0.06 -6.43
CA VAL A 100 10.43 0.95 -7.27
C VAL A 100 9.57 1.90 -6.41
N ILE A 101 8.69 1.35 -5.56
CA ILE A 101 7.82 2.13 -4.65
C ILE A 101 8.66 3.04 -3.73
N ASN A 102 9.75 2.55 -3.15
CA ASN A 102 10.62 3.35 -2.28
C ASN A 102 11.37 4.45 -3.05
N GLY A 103 11.82 4.15 -4.27
CA GLY A 103 12.46 5.13 -5.16
C GLY A 103 11.53 6.29 -5.46
N ILE A 104 10.35 5.99 -5.99
CA ILE A 104 9.35 6.99 -6.37
C ILE A 104 8.84 7.77 -5.15
N ALA A 105 8.70 7.13 -3.99
CA ALA A 105 8.34 7.79 -2.75
C ALA A 105 9.37 8.85 -2.35
N THR A 106 10.66 8.55 -2.52
CA THR A 106 11.74 9.49 -2.24
C THR A 106 11.67 10.68 -3.20
N ASP A 107 11.32 10.46 -4.47
CA ASP A 107 11.15 11.51 -5.47
C ASP A 107 9.97 12.43 -5.13
N PHE A 108 8.81 11.89 -4.74
CA PHE A 108 7.66 12.68 -4.28
C PHE A 108 7.97 13.48 -3.01
N VAL A 109 8.70 12.90 -2.04
CA VAL A 109 9.17 13.63 -0.86
C VAL A 109 10.11 14.77 -1.24
N ARG A 110 10.96 14.58 -2.25
CA ARG A 110 11.80 15.67 -2.79
C ARG A 110 10.94 16.75 -3.45
N LEU A 111 9.92 16.39 -4.25
CA LEU A 111 8.99 17.35 -4.85
C LEU A 111 8.26 18.21 -3.81
N LEU A 112 7.77 17.61 -2.72
CA LEU A 112 7.13 18.33 -1.62
C LEU A 112 8.07 19.29 -0.88
N LYS A 113 9.38 19.03 -0.89
CA LYS A 113 10.37 19.87 -0.22
C LYS A 113 10.91 21.01 -1.09
N LYS A 114 10.78 20.93 -2.42
CA LYS A 114 11.21 21.99 -3.34
C LYS A 114 10.49 23.30 -3.04
N ASP A 115 11.17 24.42 -3.28
CA ASP A 115 10.64 25.75 -3.00
C ASP A 115 9.42 26.11 -3.84
N ASP A 116 9.26 25.48 -5.02
CA ASP A 116 8.10 25.66 -5.89
C ASP A 116 6.80 25.11 -5.28
N CYS A 117 6.86 24.33 -4.19
CA CYS A 117 5.68 23.90 -3.45
C CYS A 117 5.23 25.02 -2.50
N ASP A 118 4.51 25.99 -3.04
CA ASP A 118 4.22 27.29 -2.41
C ASP A 118 2.76 27.47 -2.00
N SER A 119 1.90 26.49 -2.27
CA SER A 119 0.46 26.53 -2.00
C SER A 119 -0.04 25.23 -1.39
N LEU A 120 -1.18 25.35 -0.68
CA LEU A 120 -1.84 24.19 -0.10
C LEU A 120 -2.29 23.22 -1.19
N ASP A 121 -2.93 23.72 -2.25
CA ASP A 121 -3.46 22.89 -3.33
C ASP A 121 -2.37 22.11 -4.07
N LYS A 122 -1.16 22.69 -4.22
CA LYS A 122 -0.02 21.97 -4.79
C LYS A 122 0.45 20.84 -3.87
N CYS A 123 0.47 21.05 -2.55
CA CYS A 123 0.76 19.98 -1.59
C CYS A 123 -0.28 18.85 -1.67
N LYS A 124 -1.56 19.20 -1.77
CA LYS A 124 -2.67 18.24 -1.89
C LYS A 124 -2.54 17.39 -3.15
N ARG A 125 -2.37 18.04 -4.32
CA ARG A 125 -2.19 17.34 -5.60
C ARG A 125 -1.02 16.38 -5.56
N ILE A 126 0.15 16.85 -5.11
CA ILE A 126 1.34 15.99 -5.00
C ILE A 126 1.09 14.81 -4.07
N LYS A 127 0.37 14.99 -2.95
CA LYS A 127 0.02 13.87 -2.05
C LYS A 127 -0.91 12.87 -2.74
N VAL A 128 -1.98 13.34 -3.38
CA VAL A 128 -2.94 12.50 -4.10
C VAL A 128 -2.26 11.72 -5.21
N ASP A 129 -1.44 12.38 -6.03
CA ASP A 129 -0.66 11.74 -7.08
C ASP A 129 0.31 10.69 -6.50
N ALA A 130 1.03 11.02 -5.43
CA ALA A 130 1.96 10.10 -4.78
C ALA A 130 1.26 8.83 -4.26
N LEU A 131 0.18 8.99 -3.49
CA LEU A 131 -0.58 7.86 -2.97
C LEU A 131 -1.18 7.04 -4.13
N GLY A 132 -1.71 7.71 -5.16
CA GLY A 132 -2.28 7.03 -6.33
C GLY A 132 -1.27 6.11 -7.00
N VAL A 133 -0.04 6.60 -7.19
CA VAL A 133 1.07 5.82 -7.76
C VAL A 133 1.41 4.63 -6.88
N PHE A 134 1.61 4.84 -5.56
CA PHE A 134 2.03 3.76 -4.67
C PHE A 134 1.00 2.64 -4.59
N TYR A 135 -0.27 3.00 -4.47
CA TYR A 135 -1.34 2.02 -4.36
C TYR A 135 -1.63 1.33 -5.69
N THR A 136 -1.47 2.01 -6.83
CA THR A 136 -1.54 1.35 -8.14
C THR A 136 -0.41 0.35 -8.33
N LEU A 137 0.82 0.69 -7.93
CA LEU A 137 1.96 -0.24 -7.95
C LEU A 137 1.73 -1.43 -7.01
N ALA A 138 1.20 -1.18 -5.81
CA ALA A 138 0.86 -2.25 -4.86
C ALA A 138 -0.22 -3.19 -5.43
N MET A 139 -1.22 -2.64 -6.13
CA MET A 139 -2.25 -3.43 -6.80
C MET A 139 -1.71 -4.31 -7.92
N ARG A 140 -0.65 -3.90 -8.62
CA ARG A 140 0.02 -4.72 -9.64
C ARG A 140 0.83 -5.88 -9.06
N CYS A 141 1.07 -5.89 -7.75
CA CYS A 141 1.70 -7.01 -7.05
C CYS A 141 0.70 -8.14 -6.71
N VAL A 142 -0.62 -7.91 -6.88
CA VAL A 142 -1.67 -8.87 -6.50
C VAL A 142 -1.54 -10.23 -7.22
N PRO A 143 -1.22 -10.32 -8.51
CA PRO A 143 -0.99 -11.61 -9.18
C PRO A 143 0.14 -12.42 -8.53
N SER A 144 1.29 -11.80 -8.24
CA SER A 144 2.39 -12.45 -7.54
C SER A 144 1.99 -12.90 -6.13
N LEU A 145 1.21 -12.08 -5.39
CA LEU A 145 0.69 -12.45 -4.06
C LEU A 145 -0.30 -13.63 -4.14
N ALA A 146 -1.17 -13.65 -5.14
CA ALA A 146 -2.11 -14.76 -5.36
C ALA A 146 -1.38 -16.07 -5.68
N TYR A 147 -0.29 -15.99 -6.44
CA TYR A 147 0.54 -17.16 -6.73
C TYR A 147 1.27 -17.68 -5.49
N LEU A 148 1.86 -16.80 -4.70
CA LEU A 148 2.48 -17.17 -3.42
C LEU A 148 1.48 -17.85 -2.48
N ASP A 149 0.22 -17.38 -2.44
CA ASP A 149 -0.82 -18.03 -1.64
C ASP A 149 -1.15 -19.45 -2.15
N LYS A 150 -1.22 -19.65 -3.47
CA LYS A 150 -1.43 -20.99 -4.07
C LYS A 150 -0.29 -21.95 -3.69
N ILE A 151 0.95 -21.48 -3.71
CA ILE A 151 2.09 -22.28 -3.25
C ILE A 151 1.96 -22.58 -1.76
N ARG A 152 1.63 -21.58 -0.93
CA ARG A 152 1.42 -21.78 0.51
C ARG A 152 0.36 -22.85 0.78
N GLU A 153 -0.77 -22.82 0.09
CA GLU A 153 -1.84 -23.82 0.20
C GLU A 153 -1.35 -25.21 -0.20
N TYR A 154 -0.75 -25.32 -1.38
CA TYR A 154 -0.20 -26.59 -1.87
C TYR A 154 0.80 -27.21 -0.90
N MET A 155 1.73 -26.42 -0.38
CA MET A 155 2.74 -26.88 0.57
C MET A 155 2.16 -27.28 1.92
N ALA A 156 1.07 -26.63 2.35
CA ALA A 156 0.39 -26.96 3.59
C ALA A 156 -0.38 -28.28 3.48
N ASP A 157 -0.88 -28.60 2.28
CA ASP A 157 -1.68 -29.80 1.98
C ASP A 157 -0.83 -31.05 1.68
N LEU A 158 0.47 -30.90 1.42
CA LEU A 158 1.38 -32.06 1.37
C LEU A 158 1.38 -32.75 2.73
N GLU A 159 0.87 -33.98 2.79
CA GLU A 159 0.90 -34.80 4.00
C GLU A 159 2.36 -34.98 4.47
N ASP A 160 2.54 -35.13 5.78
CA ASP A 160 3.85 -35.48 6.34
C ASP A 160 4.08 -36.96 5.99
N ASP A 161 4.57 -37.24 4.78
CA ASP A 161 4.70 -38.60 4.24
C ASP A 161 5.61 -39.48 5.11
N ASP A 162 5.01 -40.17 6.09
CA ASP A 162 5.34 -41.53 6.47
C ASP A 162 4.10 -42.39 6.11
N GLU A 163 4.16 -43.05 4.94
CA GLU A 163 3.24 -44.11 4.46
C GLU A 163 1.77 -43.77 4.11
N ILE A 164 1.45 -43.28 2.90
CA ILE A 164 0.14 -43.56 2.26
C ILE A 164 0.27 -43.71 0.73
N GLU A 165 -0.16 -44.86 0.19
CA GLU A 165 -0.51 -45.02 -1.23
C GLU A 165 -1.70 -44.11 -1.58
N ILE A 166 -1.43 -42.88 -2.05
CA ILE A 166 -2.48 -41.95 -2.47
C ILE A 166 -3.05 -42.42 -3.83
N PRO A 167 -4.38 -42.60 -3.97
CA PRO A 167 -4.98 -43.03 -5.23
C PRO A 167 -4.73 -41.96 -6.30
N ALA A 168 -4.19 -42.41 -7.44
CA ALA A 168 -3.61 -41.60 -8.53
C ALA A 168 -4.46 -40.44 -9.08
N ALA A 169 -5.76 -40.38 -8.75
CA ALA A 169 -6.71 -39.34 -9.18
C ALA A 169 -6.59 -38.02 -8.39
N ALA A 170 -6.22 -38.05 -7.10
CA ALA A 170 -6.05 -36.83 -6.30
C ALA A 170 -4.74 -36.10 -6.63
N THR A 171 -3.70 -36.87 -6.94
CA THR A 171 -2.40 -36.36 -7.42
C THR A 171 -2.47 -35.83 -8.85
N THR A 172 -3.37 -36.33 -9.71
CA THR A 172 -3.49 -35.80 -11.09
C THR A 172 -4.20 -34.45 -11.11
N LEU A 173 -5.23 -34.21 -10.30
CA LEU A 173 -5.94 -32.92 -10.33
C LEU A 173 -5.04 -31.76 -9.83
N THR A 174 -4.24 -31.99 -8.79
CA THR A 174 -3.29 -30.98 -8.24
C THR A 174 -2.07 -30.78 -9.14
N LYS A 175 -1.51 -31.87 -9.69
CA LYS A 175 -0.39 -31.81 -10.64
C LYS A 175 -0.79 -31.18 -11.98
N THR A 176 -2.01 -31.43 -12.48
CA THR A 176 -2.53 -30.79 -13.71
C THR A 176 -2.95 -29.34 -13.49
N THR A 177 -3.41 -28.96 -12.30
CA THR A 177 -3.74 -27.57 -11.96
C THR A 177 -2.49 -26.70 -11.80
N MET A 178 -1.36 -27.25 -11.34
CA MET A 178 -0.08 -26.54 -11.31
C MET A 178 0.72 -26.62 -12.62
N GLN A 179 0.46 -27.60 -13.49
CA GLN A 179 1.07 -27.68 -14.83
C GLN A 179 0.72 -26.50 -15.75
N GLN A 180 -0.30 -25.72 -15.42
CA GLN A 180 -0.42 -24.37 -15.97
C GLN A 180 0.70 -23.53 -15.34
N ARG A 181 1.79 -23.21 -16.06
CA ARG A 181 2.72 -22.14 -15.64
C ARG A 181 1.89 -20.90 -15.28
N VAL A 182 1.75 -20.57 -13.99
CA VAL A 182 0.76 -19.57 -13.52
C VAL A 182 1.34 -18.16 -13.49
N LEU A 183 2.65 -17.97 -13.59
CA LEU A 183 3.26 -16.66 -13.75
C LEU A 183 4.09 -16.62 -15.03
N ALA A 184 3.63 -15.85 -16.02
CA ALA A 184 4.54 -15.33 -17.03
C ALA A 184 5.47 -14.30 -16.36
N GLU A 185 6.69 -14.13 -16.88
CA GLU A 185 7.62 -13.06 -16.48
C GLU A 185 6.93 -11.66 -16.50
N GLU A 186 5.85 -11.52 -17.26
CA GLU A 186 5.10 -10.29 -17.51
C GLU A 186 3.98 -9.98 -16.47
N ASP A 187 3.62 -10.92 -15.59
CA ASP A 187 2.37 -10.79 -14.80
C ASP A 187 2.45 -9.79 -13.63
N CYS A 188 3.65 -9.52 -13.09
CA CYS A 188 3.87 -8.34 -12.28
C CYS A 188 4.19 -7.16 -13.19
N THR A 189 3.16 -6.43 -13.61
CA THR A 189 3.27 -5.29 -14.53
C THR A 189 3.90 -4.04 -13.90
N VAL A 190 4.69 -4.20 -12.83
CA VAL A 190 5.39 -3.10 -12.16
C VAL A 190 6.63 -2.72 -12.99
N PRO A 191 6.73 -1.46 -13.45
CA PRO A 191 7.86 -1.03 -14.25
C PRO A 191 9.15 -1.01 -13.42
N HIS A 192 10.26 -1.39 -14.05
CA HIS A 192 11.59 -1.41 -13.43
C HIS A 192 12.05 -0.03 -12.95
N ARG A 193 11.60 1.03 -13.63
CA ARG A 193 11.81 2.42 -13.26
C ARG A 193 10.54 3.20 -13.54
N LEU A 194 10.17 4.07 -12.61
CA LEU A 194 9.06 5.00 -12.78
C LEU A 194 9.58 6.40 -12.46
N ASP A 195 9.41 7.33 -13.39
CA ASP A 195 9.72 8.74 -13.18
C ASP A 195 8.52 9.43 -12.55
N VAL A 196 8.75 10.24 -11.51
CA VAL A 196 7.73 11.02 -10.82
C VAL A 196 6.91 11.93 -11.76
N HIS A 197 7.52 12.39 -12.84
CA HIS A 197 6.88 13.23 -13.84
C HIS A 197 5.95 12.44 -14.77
N ASN A 198 6.23 11.15 -14.99
CA ASN A 198 5.42 10.26 -15.82
C ASN A 198 4.48 9.36 -14.99
N ALA A 199 4.58 9.43 -13.67
CA ALA A 199 3.87 8.53 -12.78
C ALA A 199 2.34 8.79 -12.78
N ALA A 200 1.90 9.99 -13.17
CA ALA A 200 0.49 10.35 -13.16
C ALA A 200 -0.37 9.50 -14.13
N ASP A 201 0.18 9.16 -15.29
CA ASP A 201 -0.48 8.34 -16.33
C ASP A 201 -0.60 6.86 -15.91
N PHE A 202 0.21 6.46 -14.94
CA PHE A 202 0.24 5.09 -14.42
C PHE A 202 -0.88 4.80 -13.41
N VAL A 203 -1.50 5.85 -12.85
CA VAL A 203 -2.44 5.74 -11.72
C VAL A 203 -3.77 5.17 -12.16
N ASP A 204 -4.27 4.17 -11.44
CA ASP A 204 -5.60 3.62 -11.64
C ASP A 204 -6.69 4.70 -11.39
N PRO A 205 -7.65 4.91 -12.32
CA PRO A 205 -8.67 5.94 -12.19
C PRO A 205 -9.55 5.81 -10.94
N VAL A 206 -9.85 4.58 -10.50
CA VAL A 206 -10.68 4.32 -9.32
C VAL A 206 -9.91 4.73 -8.06
N ILE A 207 -8.63 4.37 -7.98
CA ILE A 207 -7.75 4.78 -6.88
C ILE A 207 -7.62 6.30 -6.84
N ARG A 208 -7.39 6.94 -8.00
CA ARG A 208 -7.31 8.40 -8.10
C ARG A 208 -8.58 9.08 -7.57
N SER A 209 -9.75 8.66 -8.07
CA SER A 209 -11.03 9.22 -7.64
C SER A 209 -11.25 9.05 -6.13
N CYS A 210 -10.93 7.89 -5.58
CA CYS A 210 -11.05 7.63 -4.15
C CYS A 210 -10.16 8.57 -3.32
N LEU A 211 -8.90 8.75 -3.72
CA LEU A 211 -7.96 9.64 -3.02
C LEU A 211 -8.36 11.12 -3.12
N GLU A 212 -8.90 11.57 -4.25
CA GLU A 212 -9.43 12.93 -4.40
C GLU A 212 -10.62 13.18 -3.48
N ASP A 213 -11.51 12.21 -3.34
CA ASP A 213 -12.65 12.28 -2.42
C ASP A 213 -12.22 12.33 -0.96
N LEU A 214 -11.22 11.52 -0.59
CA LEU A 214 -10.64 11.52 0.75
C LEU A 214 -9.93 12.83 1.06
N GLU A 215 -9.18 13.39 0.09
CA GLU A 215 -8.55 14.69 0.24
C GLU A 215 -9.57 15.83 0.36
N ARG A 216 -10.71 15.73 -0.34
CA ARG A 216 -11.79 16.70 -0.24
C ARG A 216 -12.46 16.67 1.14
N LYS A 217 -12.65 15.47 1.71
CA LYS A 217 -13.34 15.27 3.00
C LYS A 217 -12.45 15.52 4.22
N HIS A 218 -11.19 15.12 4.15
CA HIS A 218 -10.28 15.06 5.31
C HIS A 218 -9.04 15.95 5.18
N GLY A 219 -8.78 16.52 4.00
CA GLY A 219 -7.65 17.42 3.77
C GLY A 219 -7.77 18.76 4.49
N PHE A 220 -6.67 19.50 4.52
CA PHE A 220 -6.67 20.87 5.09
C PHE A 220 -7.57 21.80 4.27
N LEU A 221 -8.33 22.67 4.92
CA LEU A 221 -9.17 23.68 4.26
C LEU A 221 -8.58 25.07 4.49
N LEU A 222 -8.57 25.93 3.47
CA LEU A 222 -8.28 27.34 3.69
C LEU A 222 -9.53 28.02 4.23
N GLN A 223 -9.39 28.81 5.29
CA GLN A 223 -10.47 29.67 5.75
C GLN A 223 -10.85 30.60 4.61
N GLN A 224 -12.12 30.58 4.21
CA GLN A 224 -12.61 31.56 3.24
C GLN A 224 -12.45 32.95 3.87
N VAL A 225 -11.84 33.86 3.11
CA VAL A 225 -11.71 35.26 3.52
C VAL A 225 -13.09 35.87 3.38
N ASP A 226 -13.95 35.73 4.40
CA ASP A 226 -15.19 36.50 4.45
C ASP A 226 -14.84 37.97 4.68
N CYS A 227 -14.76 38.70 3.56
CA CYS A 227 -14.73 40.15 3.56
C CYS A 227 -16.15 40.64 3.89
N LYS A 228 -16.43 40.85 5.19
CA LYS A 228 -17.52 41.72 5.66
C LYS A 228 -18.93 41.44 5.09
N THR A 229 -19.59 40.34 5.45
CA THR A 229 -21.07 40.30 5.56
C THR A 229 -21.52 39.17 6.47
N TRP A 230 -21.38 39.36 7.77
CA TRP A 230 -22.31 38.74 8.71
C TRP A 230 -23.41 39.79 8.98
N PRO A 231 -24.71 39.52 8.76
CA PRO A 231 -25.73 40.43 9.24
C PRO A 231 -25.59 40.50 10.75
N GLN A 232 -25.37 41.69 11.29
CA GLN A 232 -25.45 41.95 12.72
C GLN A 232 -26.85 41.57 13.21
N VAL A 233 -27.03 40.32 13.63
CA VAL A 233 -28.16 39.93 14.44
C VAL A 233 -27.79 40.34 15.86
N GLN A 234 -28.45 41.40 16.31
CA GLN A 234 -28.39 41.97 17.64
C GLN A 234 -28.67 40.89 18.70
N GLY A 235 -27.87 40.91 19.77
CA GLY A 235 -28.16 40.13 20.99
C GLY A 235 -26.90 39.69 21.73
N ALA A 236 -26.28 40.61 22.48
CA ALA A 236 -25.39 40.23 23.58
C ALA A 236 -26.18 39.40 24.63
N PRO A 237 -25.53 38.44 25.31
CA PRO A 237 -24.91 38.82 26.58
C PRO A 237 -23.50 38.24 26.78
N ASP A 238 -22.70 39.05 27.46
CA ASP A 238 -21.34 38.79 27.89
C ASP A 238 -21.23 37.58 28.82
N SER A 239 -20.33 36.64 28.53
CA SER A 239 -19.44 36.00 29.52
C SER A 239 -18.66 34.83 28.91
N ALA A 240 -17.51 34.54 29.53
CA ALA A 240 -16.66 33.36 29.34
C ALA A 240 -15.48 33.47 28.35
N THR A 241 -14.58 34.41 28.66
CA THR A 241 -13.14 34.13 28.61
C THR A 241 -12.78 33.01 29.59
N SER A 242 -12.60 31.78 29.12
CA SER A 242 -11.67 30.78 29.71
C SER A 242 -11.77 29.42 29.02
N SER A 243 -10.82 29.12 28.12
CA SER A 243 -10.12 27.82 28.06
C SER A 243 -9.28 27.71 26.79
N MET A 244 -8.05 28.21 26.86
CA MET A 244 -6.98 27.84 25.92
C MET A 244 -5.66 27.70 26.69
N LYS A 245 -5.56 26.63 27.50
CA LYS A 245 -4.29 26.08 28.01
C LYS A 245 -4.49 24.59 28.31
N ALA A 246 -4.43 23.75 27.30
CA ALA A 246 -4.17 22.32 27.46
C ALA A 246 -3.87 21.68 26.09
N LEU A 247 -2.61 21.74 25.65
CA LEU A 247 -1.99 20.75 24.73
C LEU A 247 -0.54 21.18 24.45
N ALA A 248 0.31 20.96 25.44
CA ALA A 248 1.76 20.94 25.28
C ALA A 248 2.36 20.08 26.42
N ILE A 249 2.20 18.76 26.31
CA ILE A 249 3.16 17.73 26.77
C ILE A 249 3.11 16.61 25.74
#